data_AF-A0A256YR40-F1
#
_entry.id   AF-A0A256YR40-F1
#
_cell.length_a   1.000
_cell.length_b   1.000
_cell.length_c   1.000
_cell.angle_alpha   90.00
_cell.angle_beta   90.00
_cell.angle_gamma   90.00
#
_symmetry.space_group_name_H-M   'P 1'
#
loop_
_entity.id
_entity.type
_entity.pdbx_description
1 polymer ?
#
loop_
_entity_poly.entity_id
_entity_poly.type
_entity_poly.pdbx_seq_one_letter_code
_entity_poly.pdbx_strand_id
1 'polypeptide(L)'
;MDDLHWRERNIIELLSRYEKLKTTDIIDNADMCKVTTLKYLSRLRKRGIIDYEMIGPTKLWYIKDEGNEQNLNPEGRKRVFELLRDLEEIIGIKADVIITSKGIALTLDDPVDMRQ
;
A
#
# COMPACT_ATOMS: atom_id res chain seq x y z
N MET A 1 11.69 -12.91 0.09
CA MET A 1 11.42 -12.39 1.46
C MET A 1 12.42 -12.97 2.48
N ASP A 2 13.54 -13.57 2.01
CA ASP A 2 14.42 -14.45 2.82
C ASP A 2 15.55 -13.76 3.59
N ASP A 3 15.67 -12.43 3.53
CA ASP A 3 16.72 -11.66 4.23
C ASP A 3 16.14 -10.69 5.28
N LEU A 4 15.18 -11.16 6.08
CA LEU A 4 14.62 -10.41 7.22
C LEU A 4 15.08 -11.05 8.51
N HIS A 5 15.75 -10.26 9.36
CA HIS A 5 16.14 -10.72 10.69
C HIS A 5 14.88 -11.05 11.51
N TRP A 6 14.89 -12.09 12.34
CA TRP A 6 13.68 -12.54 13.06
C TRP A 6 13.02 -11.42 13.89
N ARG A 7 13.80 -10.54 14.50
CA ARG A 7 13.30 -9.32 15.17
C ARG A 7 12.60 -8.32 14.25
N GLU A 8 13.06 -8.18 13.01
CA GLU A 8 12.38 -7.36 12.00
C GLU A 8 11.03 -8.00 11.64
N ARG A 9 10.95 -9.34 11.57
CA ARG A 9 9.69 -10.06 11.35
C ARG A 9 8.68 -9.81 12.48
N ASN A 10 9.11 -9.83 13.74
CA ASN A 10 8.22 -9.53 14.87
C ASN A 10 7.59 -8.13 14.77
N ILE A 11 8.36 -7.12 14.33
CA ILE A 11 7.84 -5.75 14.13
C ILE A 11 6.82 -5.72 12.98
N ILE A 12 7.10 -6.42 11.87
CA ILE A 12 6.17 -6.51 10.74
C ILE A 12 4.89 -7.23 11.17
N GLU A 13 4.99 -8.34 11.90
CA GLU A 13 3.84 -9.09 12.40
C GLU A 13 3.01 -8.28 13.40
N LEU A 14 3.67 -7.46 14.22
CA LEU A 14 2.97 -6.54 15.10
C LEU A 14 2.21 -5.49 14.27
N LEU A 15 2.88 -4.85 13.30
CA LEU A 15 2.26 -3.83 12.45
C LEU A 15 1.17 -4.40 11.54
N SER A 16 1.21 -5.68 11.14
CA SER A 16 0.18 -6.26 10.27
C SER A 16 -1.18 -6.44 10.96
N ARG A 17 -1.21 -6.39 12.30
CA ARG A 17 -2.43 -6.51 13.11
C ARG A 17 -3.16 -5.18 13.29
N TYR A 18 -2.54 -4.06 12.90
CA TYR A 18 -3.07 -2.71 13.12
C TYR A 18 -2.90 -1.88 11.84
N GLU A 19 -3.77 -0.89 11.63
CA GLU A 19 -3.58 0.03 10.51
C GLU A 19 -2.34 0.91 10.72
N LYS A 20 -2.19 1.47 11.93
CA LYS A 20 -1.04 2.28 12.35
C LYS A 20 -0.75 2.10 13.84
N LEU A 21 0.51 2.23 14.25
CA LEU A 21 0.93 2.16 15.65
C LEU A 21 1.90 3.28 16.04
N LYS A 22 1.82 3.75 17.30
CA LYS A 22 2.80 4.70 17.81
C LYS A 22 4.13 4.01 18.06
N THR A 23 5.20 4.80 18.05
CA THR A 23 6.53 4.32 18.38
C THR A 23 6.59 3.68 19.78
N THR A 24 5.88 4.26 20.75
CA THR A 24 5.80 3.74 22.13
C THR A 24 5.12 2.38 22.16
N ASP A 25 3.99 2.24 21.48
CA ASP A 25 3.21 1.00 21.46
C ASP A 25 4.01 -0.13 20.81
N ILE A 26 4.79 0.17 19.77
CA ILE A 26 5.71 -0.79 19.17
C ILE A 26 6.82 -1.17 20.15
N ILE A 27 7.43 -0.21 20.85
CA ILE A 27 8.47 -0.50 21.85
C ILE A 27 7.94 -1.41 22.96
N ASP A 28 6.73 -1.16 23.44
CA ASP A 28 6.14 -1.90 24.56
C ASP A 28 5.74 -3.33 24.17
N ASN A 29 5.50 -3.59 22.88
CA ASN A 29 5.04 -4.90 22.38
C ASN A 29 6.09 -5.69 21.57
N ALA A 30 7.23 -5.10 21.22
CA ALA A 30 8.22 -5.72 20.34
C ALA A 30 9.17 -6.73 21.03
N ASP A 31 8.99 -6.99 22.34
CA ASP A 31 9.84 -7.85 23.17
C ASP A 31 11.36 -7.57 22.97
N MET A 32 11.70 -6.28 22.93
CA MET A 32 13.07 -5.82 22.74
C MET A 32 13.27 -4.40 23.30
N CYS A 33 14.51 -4.02 23.60
CA CYS A 33 14.80 -2.71 24.16
C CYS A 33 14.58 -1.57 23.14
N LYS A 34 14.21 -0.39 23.64
CA LYS A 34 13.93 0.83 22.84
C LYS A 34 14.94 1.10 21.73
N VAL A 35 16.24 1.06 22.04
CA VAL A 35 17.30 1.36 21.07
C VAL A 35 17.29 0.35 19.91
N THR A 36 17.01 -0.92 20.23
CA THR A 36 16.97 -2.02 19.26
C THR A 36 15.70 -1.92 18.40
N THR A 37 14.55 -1.62 18.99
CA THR A 37 13.30 -1.37 18.25
C THR A 37 13.48 -0.25 17.24
N LEU A 38 14.03 0.89 17.68
CA LEU A 38 14.27 2.06 16.82
C LEU A 38 15.25 1.75 15.67
N LYS A 39 16.29 0.96 15.95
CA LYS A 39 17.24 0.50 14.93
C LYS A 39 16.54 -0.31 13.84
N TYR A 40 15.68 -1.26 14.23
CA TYR A 40 14.98 -2.10 13.25
C TYR A 40 13.88 -1.34 12.50
N LEU A 41 13.13 -0.45 13.15
CA LEU A 41 12.21 0.46 12.47
C LEU A 41 12.93 1.31 11.42
N SER A 42 14.11 1.86 11.75
CA SER A 42 14.92 2.61 10.79
C SER A 42 15.39 1.75 9.60
N ARG A 43 15.84 0.51 9.86
CA ARG A 43 16.26 -0.43 8.80
C ARG A 43 15.09 -0.82 7.88
N LEU A 44 13.95 -1.21 8.46
CA LEU A 44 12.75 -1.58 7.72
C LEU A 44 12.25 -0.42 6.84
N ARG A 45 12.28 0.81 7.38
CA ARG A 45 11.95 2.02 6.62
C ARG A 45 12.92 2.29 5.48
N LYS A 46 14.22 2.18 5.72
CA LYS A 46 15.25 2.33 4.66
C LYS A 46 15.07 1.30 3.54
N ARG A 47 14.55 0.11 3.87
CA ARG A 47 14.19 -0.94 2.90
C ARG A 47 12.86 -0.71 2.20
N GLY A 48 12.10 0.32 2.57
CA GLY A 48 10.79 0.63 2.00
C GLY A 48 9.67 -0.33 2.42
N ILE A 49 9.87 -1.16 3.46
CA ILE A 49 8.88 -2.14 3.91
C ILE A 49 7.83 -1.51 4.82
N ILE A 50 8.22 -0.49 5.58
CA ILE A 50 7.35 0.27 6.46
C ILE A 50 7.60 1.76 6.24
N ASP A 51 6.64 2.61 6.61
CA ASP A 51 6.88 4.04 6.74
C ASP A 51 6.14 4.58 7.96
N TYR A 52 6.18 5.90 8.16
CA TYR A 52 5.40 6.56 9.19
C TYR A 52 4.83 7.89 8.70
N GLU A 53 3.72 8.29 9.30
CA GLU A 53 3.21 9.66 9.24
C GLU A 53 3.43 10.37 10.57
N MET A 54 3.46 11.69 10.54
CA MET A 54 3.56 12.54 11.72
C MET A 54 2.18 13.08 12.06
N ILE A 55 1.67 12.75 13.25
CA ILE A 55 0.52 13.45 13.85
C ILE A 55 1.02 14.22 15.07
N GLY A 56 1.21 15.53 14.89
CA GLY A 56 1.90 16.38 15.86
C GLY A 56 3.32 15.87 16.14
N PRO A 57 3.74 15.65 17.40
CA PRO A 57 5.05 15.10 17.73
C PRO A 57 5.11 13.56 17.60
N THR A 58 4.02 12.89 17.23
CA THR A 58 3.91 11.43 17.27
C THR A 58 4.12 10.81 15.89
N LYS A 59 5.00 9.81 15.82
CA LYS A 59 5.13 8.93 14.64
C LYS A 59 4.14 7.79 14.72
N LEU A 60 3.29 7.68 13.70
CA LEU A 60 2.40 6.55 13.46
C LEU A 60 2.97 5.71 12.33
N TRP A 61 3.46 4.53 12.68
CA TRP A 61 4.10 3.59 11.75
C TRP A 61 3.08 2.66 11.13
N TYR A 62 3.31 2.30 9.88
CA TYR A 62 2.48 1.38 9.12
C TYR A 62 3.32 0.53 8.18
N ILE A 63 2.82 -0.65 7.82
CA ILE A 63 3.40 -1.43 6.71
C ILE A 63 3.16 -0.64 5.44
N LYS A 64 4.24 -0.35 4.71
CA LYS A 64 4.13 0.30 3.42
C LYS A 64 3.54 -0.74 2.48
N ASP A 65 2.25 -0.60 2.18
CA ASP A 65 1.57 -1.50 1.27
C ASP A 65 2.27 -1.36 -0.10
N GLU A 66 2.83 -2.44 -0.64
CA GLU A 66 3.44 -2.41 -1.98
C GLU A 66 2.41 -1.98 -3.05
N GLY A 67 1.12 -2.00 -2.70
CA GLY A 67 -0.01 -1.65 -3.56
C GLY A 67 -0.75 -0.36 -3.22
N ASN A 68 -0.17 0.61 -2.51
CA ASN A 68 -0.76 1.95 -2.46
C ASN A 68 0.25 3.05 -2.78
N GLU A 69 -0.09 3.79 -3.83
CA GLU A 69 0.65 4.90 -4.46
C GLU A 69 1.88 4.51 -5.31
N GLN A 70 1.56 4.21 -6.58
CA GLN A 70 2.39 4.50 -7.76
C GLN A 70 3.40 3.47 -8.31
N ASN A 71 3.34 2.19 -7.94
CA ASN A 71 4.23 1.16 -8.48
C ASN A 71 3.72 0.43 -9.74
N LEU A 72 2.99 1.10 -10.64
CA LEU A 72 3.06 0.66 -12.04
C LEU A 72 4.28 1.33 -12.62
N ASN A 73 5.22 0.55 -13.17
CA ASN A 73 6.25 1.12 -14.01
C ASN A 73 5.54 1.97 -15.11
N PRO A 74 6.15 3.06 -15.61
CA PRO A 74 5.53 3.93 -16.60
C PRO A 74 4.98 3.21 -17.85
N GLU A 75 5.62 2.11 -18.28
CA GLU A 75 5.21 1.27 -19.40
C GLU A 75 3.96 0.44 -19.06
N GLY A 76 3.87 -0.12 -17.86
CA GLY A 76 2.70 -0.84 -17.37
C GLY A 76 1.47 0.07 -17.30
N ARG A 77 1.65 1.31 -16.83
CA ARG A 77 0.58 2.33 -16.88
C ARG A 77 0.15 2.59 -18.31
N LYS A 78 1.10 2.85 -19.21
CA LYS A 78 0.82 3.13 -20.61
C LYS A 78 0.04 2.00 -21.28
N ARG A 79 0.43 0.76 -21.02
CA ARG A 79 -0.23 -0.43 -21.57
C ARG A 79 -1.66 -0.61 -21.04
N VAL A 80 -1.89 -0.34 -19.75
CA VAL A 80 -3.25 -0.35 -19.19
C VAL A 80 -4.11 0.75 -19.82
N PHE A 81 -3.56 1.96 -20.00
CA PHE A 81 -4.28 3.05 -20.68
C PHE A 81 -4.57 2.77 -22.16
N GLU A 82 -3.69 2.08 -22.87
CA GLU A 82 -3.95 1.65 -24.25
C GLU A 82 -5.09 0.63 -24.31
N LEU A 83 -5.04 -0.41 -23.47
CA LEU A 83 -6.11 -1.42 -23.39
C LEU A 83 -7.47 -0.82 -23.01
N LEU A 84 -7.48 0.18 -22.13
CA LEU A 84 -8.72 0.86 -21.76
C LEU A 84 -9.30 1.68 -22.90
N ARG A 85 -8.45 2.37 -23.66
CA ARG A 85 -8.90 3.13 -24.83
C ARG A 85 -9.50 2.21 -25.89
N ASP A 86 -8.83 1.10 -26.17
CA ASP A 86 -9.33 0.09 -27.11
C ASP A 86 -10.68 -0.48 -26.64
N LEU A 87 -10.80 -0.73 -25.33
CA LEU A 87 -12.06 -1.17 -24.73
C LEU A 87 -13.16 -0.12 -24.93
N GLU A 88 -12.91 1.14 -24.54
CA GLU A 88 -13.84 2.27 -24.69
C GLU A 88 -14.28 2.49 -26.15
N GLU A 89 -13.38 2.31 -27.11
CA GLU A 89 -13.71 2.38 -28.55
C GLU A 89 -14.61 1.21 -28.99
N ILE A 90 -14.39 0.01 -28.47
CA ILE A 90 -15.19 -1.17 -28.80
C ILE A 90 -16.58 -1.10 -28.17
N ILE A 91 -16.67 -0.72 -26.90
CA ILE A 91 -17.92 -0.75 -26.14
C ILE A 91 -18.69 0.57 -26.22
N GLY A 92 -18.05 1.68 -26.63
CA GLY A 92 -18.66 3.02 -26.68
C GLY A 92 -18.99 3.62 -25.31
N ILE A 93 -18.49 3.02 -24.22
CA ILE A 93 -18.76 3.37 -22.83
C ILE A 93 -17.43 3.73 -22.18
N LYS A 94 -17.42 4.82 -21.39
CA LYS A 94 -16.25 5.22 -20.62
C LYS A 94 -16.03 4.27 -19.45
N ALA A 95 -14.77 3.92 -19.23
CA ALA A 95 -14.36 2.99 -18.18
C ALA A 95 -13.45 3.69 -17.16
N ASP A 96 -13.90 3.72 -15.91
CA ASP A 96 -13.06 4.14 -14.79
C ASP A 96 -12.35 2.93 -14.18
N VAL A 97 -11.05 3.07 -13.93
CA VAL A 97 -10.22 1.99 -13.39
C VAL A 97 -9.59 2.38 -12.09
N ILE A 98 -9.85 1.57 -11.07
CA ILE A 98 -9.24 1.69 -9.76
C ILE A 98 -8.38 0.44 -9.55
N ILE A 99 -7.07 0.66 -9.43
CA ILE A 99 -6.11 -0.42 -9.15
C ILE A 99 -5.77 -0.37 -7.67
N THR A 100 -6.02 -1.47 -6.97
CA THR A 100 -5.78 -1.60 -5.53
C THR A 100 -4.86 -2.79 -5.24
N SER A 101 -4.30 -2.85 -4.03
CA SER A 101 -3.55 -4.03 -3.55
C SER A 101 -4.38 -5.31 -3.53
N LYS A 102 -5.72 -5.20 -3.55
CA LYS A 102 -6.65 -6.34 -3.54
C LYS A 102 -7.08 -6.81 -4.94
N GLY A 103 -6.68 -6.09 -5.99
CA GLY A 103 -7.07 -6.37 -7.36
C GLY A 103 -7.48 -5.12 -8.14
N ILE A 104 -8.05 -5.35 -9.32
CA ILE A 104 -8.49 -4.31 -10.25
C ILE A 104 -10.01 -4.19 -10.17
N ALA A 105 -10.50 -2.99 -9.91
CA ALA A 105 -11.90 -2.65 -10.05
C ALA A 105 -12.10 -1.82 -11.33
N LEU A 106 -13.06 -2.26 -12.15
CA LEU A 106 -13.48 -1.60 -13.38
C LEU A 106 -14.92 -1.14 -13.18
N THR A 107 -15.18 0.14 -13.40
CA THR A 107 -16.52 0.73 -13.40
C THR A 107 -16.82 1.18 -14.82
N LEU A 108 -17.92 0.69 -15.38
CA LEU A 108 -18.42 1.09 -16.69
C LEU A 108 -19.57 2.05 -16.47
N ASP A 109 -19.43 3.28 -16.94
CA ASP A 109 -20.47 4.29 -16.82
C ASP A 109 -21.41 4.17 -18.02
N ASP A 110 -22.22 3.11 -18.00
CA ASP A 110 -23.22 2.84 -19.05
C ASP A 110 -24.31 3.91 -18.99
N PRO A 111 -24.46 4.78 -20.00
CA PRO A 111 -25.59 5.69 -20.05
C PRO A 111 -26.83 4.85 -20.31
N VAL A 112 -27.52 4.44 -19.24
CA VAL A 112 -28.81 3.76 -19.30
C VAL A 112 -29.72 4.53 -20.26
N ASP A 113 -29.96 3.96 -21.44
CA ASP A 113 -30.95 4.48 -22.38
C ASP A 113 -32.32 4.27 -21.74
N MET A 114 -32.80 5.31 -21.05
CA MET A 114 -34.18 5.41 -20.58
C MET A 114 -35.11 5.61 -21.78
N ARG A 115 -35.24 4.57 -22.60
CA ARG A 115 -36.29 4.42 -23.59
C ARG A 115 -36.75 2.98 -23.61
N GLN A 116 -37.82 2.71 -22.86
CA GLN A 116 -39.06 2.14 -23.40
C GLN A 116 -40.20 2.29 -22.38
#